data_AF-A0A1G4GAL6-F1
#
_entry.id   AF-A0A1G4GAL6-F1
#
_cell.length_a   1.000
_cell.length_b   1.000
_cell.length_c   1.000
_cell.angle_alpha   90.00
_cell.angle_beta   90.00
_cell.angle_gamma   90.00
#
_symmetry.space_group_name_H-M   'P 1'
#
loop_
_entity.id
_entity.type
_entity.pdbx_description
1 polymer ?
#
loop_
_entity_poly.entity_id
_entity_poly.type
_entity_poly.pdbx_seq_one_letter_code
_entity_poly.pdbx_strand_id
1 'polypeptide(L)'
;MTHWYKKLSICSLFLYCLCISCIEKDLYEPNEGDGVGTEYVNYLYPYANEGSNMVAEITIKTNSEINAESVVIEIPVLKFNKSWLFMLTQDDHRHSAYSTTWAAINGKPLSRNYYYHTEQLAAEYLPPDAFSLNKTLGSTDGAGNEVRFAFTTTLYAEETPDNGISMYLKPDFSVFRQEDAQLTWNNLSEMLAYDTGIAFHDVNTNAVNQKDSLVKHFKIAQAIILDQLSGRGAKVLAEPNGNHIYLEAGKEYDPIQVMTAQNTKAGGLPVERHYPYSVETDLSKTILQRTFYNSVFDIPAHIENELKKEKEEREAIHVGMHSTGMTFVELLHWLNNEYGKDGDDSVWFPSLEEYYEYNYYRVNASIDKEVNGKTVKLRVSLPSEQYFYYPSITLNLTGINYEEISEISSGSSVTGLSYAPYEEGIMLNIDCRKFLVEHAEHFVDKYLESPTESNKRDAVYFVKKLKDSPVKEELGKKIPGYK
;
A
#
# COMPACT_ATOMS: atom_id res chain seq x y z
N MET A 1 -4.80 57.59 76.41
CA MET A 1 -4.22 56.37 77.01
C MET A 1 -3.65 55.54 75.87
N THR A 2 -2.37 55.73 75.54
CA THR A 2 -1.20 54.87 75.91
C THR A 2 -1.06 53.64 74.98
N HIS A 3 -0.15 53.69 74.00
CA HIS A 3 1.24 53.16 74.01
C HIS A 3 1.33 51.71 73.46
N TRP A 4 1.79 51.50 72.22
CA TRP A 4 3.19 51.26 71.77
C TRP A 4 3.70 49.83 71.97
N TYR A 5 4.04 49.14 70.86
CA TYR A 5 5.34 48.52 70.47
C TYR A 5 5.11 47.54 69.30
N LYS A 6 5.42 47.88 68.04
CA LYS A 6 6.70 47.76 67.29
C LYS A 6 7.17 46.33 66.97
N LYS A 7 7.21 46.08 65.64
CA LYS A 7 8.22 45.37 64.85
C LYS A 7 8.46 43.88 65.15
N LEU A 8 8.16 43.02 64.18
CA LEU A 8 9.14 42.11 63.56
C LEU A 8 8.56 41.49 62.27
N SER A 9 9.43 41.31 61.27
CA SER A 9 9.26 40.47 60.07
C SER A 9 8.52 41.04 58.85
N ILE A 10 9.03 42.15 58.33
CA ILE A 10 9.19 42.32 56.88
C ILE A 10 10.37 41.44 56.50
N CYS A 11 10.14 40.19 56.08
CA CYS A 11 11.12 39.37 55.35
C CYS A 11 10.60 38.05 54.74
N SER A 12 9.31 37.72 54.82
CA SER A 12 8.82 36.44 54.27
C SER A 12 7.82 36.57 53.12
N LEU A 13 7.50 37.78 52.65
CA LEU A 13 6.55 37.99 51.55
C LEU A 13 7.19 38.03 50.14
N PHE A 14 8.50 37.76 50.02
CA PHE A 14 9.21 37.72 48.73
C PHE A 14 9.82 36.35 48.41
N LEU A 15 9.36 35.29 49.09
CA LEU A 15 9.80 33.92 48.84
C LEU A 15 8.63 32.91 48.73
N TYR A 16 7.46 33.36 48.25
CA TYR A 16 6.30 32.49 48.00
C TYR A 16 5.61 32.76 46.64
N CYS A 17 6.34 33.34 45.68
CA CYS A 17 5.86 33.54 44.30
C CYS A 17 6.68 32.79 43.24
N LEU A 18 7.37 31.70 43.60
CA LEU A 18 8.18 30.92 42.64
C LEU A 18 7.89 29.42 42.57
N CYS A 19 6.87 28.91 43.27
CA CYS A 19 6.43 27.53 43.10
C CYS A 19 4.91 27.49 43.14
N ILE A 20 4.27 27.52 41.98
CA ILE A 20 3.08 26.76 41.54
C ILE A 20 2.85 27.22 40.09
N SER A 21 3.70 26.71 39.20
CA SER A 21 3.43 26.66 37.75
C SER A 21 3.56 25.21 37.32
N CYS A 22 2.81 24.35 37.98
CA CYS A 22 2.52 22.99 37.55
C CYS A 22 1.06 22.75 37.92
N ILE A 23 0.13 23.27 37.11
CA ILE A 23 -1.15 22.58 36.98
C ILE A 23 -0.80 21.36 36.13
N GLU A 24 -0.59 20.22 36.78
CA GLU A 24 -0.79 18.93 36.13
C GLU A 24 -2.24 18.93 35.66
N LYS A 25 -2.43 19.24 34.39
CA LYS A 25 -3.66 18.92 33.70
C LYS A 25 -3.65 17.40 33.60
N ASP A 26 -4.53 16.75 34.33
CA ASP A 26 -4.72 15.31 34.22
C ASP A 26 -5.07 15.04 32.75
N LEU A 27 -4.15 14.44 32.00
CA LEU A 27 -4.26 14.22 30.55
C LEU A 27 -5.24 13.08 30.21
N TYR A 28 -5.94 12.53 31.21
CA TYR A 28 -6.74 11.31 31.09
C TYR A 28 -8.17 11.41 31.61
N GLU A 29 -8.66 12.58 32.03
CA GLU A 29 -10.10 12.77 32.20
C GLU A 29 -10.68 13.36 30.90
N PRO A 30 -11.47 12.60 30.11
CA PRO A 30 -12.26 13.20 29.07
C PRO A 30 -13.24 14.18 29.73
N ASN A 31 -13.31 15.41 29.23
CA ASN A 31 -14.33 16.37 29.68
C ASN A 31 -15.71 15.68 29.59
N GLU A 32 -16.36 15.48 30.74
CA GLU A 32 -17.78 15.14 30.78
C GLU A 32 -18.58 16.31 30.17
N GLY A 33 -18.78 16.26 28.85
CA GLY A 33 -19.47 17.31 28.11
C GLY A 33 -19.18 17.37 26.60
N ASP A 34 -18.04 16.86 26.13
CA ASP A 34 -17.61 16.96 24.71
C ASP A 34 -17.87 15.66 23.91
N GLY A 35 -18.92 14.93 24.28
CA GLY A 35 -19.31 13.66 23.68
C GLY A 35 -19.98 13.79 22.31
N VAL A 36 -19.28 14.37 21.32
CA VAL A 36 -19.39 14.02 19.89
C VAL A 36 -18.00 14.27 19.30
N GLY A 37 -17.13 13.27 19.41
CA GLY A 37 -15.91 13.25 18.59
C GLY A 37 -16.32 13.37 17.12
N THR A 38 -15.64 14.24 16.37
CA THR A 38 -15.86 14.41 14.93
C THR A 38 -15.96 13.04 14.26
N GLU A 39 -17.04 12.83 13.51
CA GLU A 39 -17.26 11.59 12.76
C GLU A 39 -16.04 11.30 11.88
N TYR A 40 -15.44 10.10 12.00
CA TYR A 40 -14.34 9.71 11.13
C TYR A 40 -14.84 9.72 9.68
N VAL A 41 -14.28 10.60 8.87
CA VAL A 41 -14.62 10.69 7.45
C VAL A 41 -13.73 9.70 6.70
N ASN A 42 -14.33 8.60 6.29
CA ASN A 42 -13.68 7.60 5.48
C ASN A 42 -13.39 8.14 4.07
N TYR A 43 -12.15 7.98 3.60
CA TYR A 43 -11.79 8.22 2.21
C TYR A 43 -11.74 6.92 1.42
N LEU A 44 -12.50 6.89 0.32
CA LEU A 44 -12.46 5.82 -0.66
C LEU A 44 -12.04 6.41 -2.00
N TYR A 45 -10.96 5.87 -2.55
CA TYR A 45 -10.63 6.12 -3.95
C TYR A 45 -11.84 5.70 -4.82
N PRO A 46 -12.21 6.47 -5.84
CA PRO A 46 -13.41 6.22 -6.65
C PRO A 46 -13.19 5.08 -7.66
N TYR A 47 -12.98 3.86 -7.17
CA TYR A 47 -12.61 2.68 -7.97
C TYR A 47 -13.60 2.35 -9.08
N ALA A 48 -14.91 2.54 -8.86
CA ALA A 48 -15.95 2.35 -9.87
C ALA A 48 -15.75 3.22 -11.14
N ASN A 49 -15.05 4.35 -10.99
CA ASN A 49 -14.90 5.36 -12.03
C ASN A 49 -13.50 5.40 -12.65
N GLU A 50 -12.62 4.47 -12.24
CA GLU A 50 -11.25 4.35 -12.73
C GLU A 50 -11.21 4.20 -14.25
N GLY A 51 -10.15 4.72 -14.86
CA GLY A 51 -9.94 4.61 -16.29
C GLY A 51 -9.74 3.15 -16.74
N SER A 52 -10.28 2.82 -17.91
CA SER A 52 -10.03 1.53 -18.56
C SER A 52 -9.34 1.76 -19.91
N ASN A 53 -8.49 0.83 -20.31
CA ASN A 53 -7.78 0.87 -21.59
C ASN A 53 -7.00 2.20 -21.77
N MET A 54 -6.24 2.55 -20.74
CA MET A 54 -5.54 3.84 -20.68
C MET A 54 -4.52 3.96 -21.79
N VAL A 55 -4.39 5.15 -22.37
CA VAL A 55 -3.36 5.46 -23.37
C VAL A 55 -2.47 6.56 -22.81
N ALA A 56 -1.24 6.24 -22.47
CA ALA A 56 -0.24 7.20 -22.04
C ALA A 56 0.51 7.78 -23.25
N GLU A 57 0.51 9.09 -23.37
CA GLU A 57 1.31 9.81 -24.38
C GLU A 57 2.48 10.49 -23.69
N ILE A 58 3.71 10.21 -24.12
CA ILE A 58 4.94 10.81 -23.58
C ILE A 58 5.71 11.45 -24.73
N THR A 59 6.23 12.65 -24.52
CA THR A 59 7.16 13.33 -25.43
C THR A 59 8.48 13.57 -24.72
N ILE A 60 9.58 13.13 -25.31
CA ILE A 60 10.95 13.37 -24.85
C ILE A 60 11.65 14.22 -25.90
N LYS A 61 12.24 15.34 -25.49
CA LYS A 61 13.04 16.21 -26.36
C LYS A 61 14.49 16.20 -25.89
N THR A 62 15.40 16.18 -26.84
CA THR A 62 16.85 16.20 -26.61
C THR A 62 17.51 17.44 -27.23
N ASN A 63 18.71 17.77 -26.76
CA ASN A 63 19.54 18.83 -27.35
C ASN A 63 20.22 18.38 -28.65
N SER A 64 20.46 17.08 -28.78
CA SER A 64 21.09 16.43 -29.94
C SER A 64 20.10 15.59 -30.75
N GLU A 65 20.43 15.31 -32.01
CA GLU A 65 19.65 14.43 -32.88
C GLU A 65 19.61 13.00 -32.34
N ILE A 66 18.46 12.34 -32.48
CA ILE A 66 18.23 10.98 -31.98
C ILE A 66 18.31 10.01 -33.15
N ASN A 67 19.14 8.98 -33.01
CA ASN A 67 19.13 7.87 -33.95
C ASN A 67 17.91 6.98 -33.69
N ALA A 68 16.92 7.01 -34.59
CA ALA A 68 15.68 6.25 -34.45
C ALA A 68 15.90 4.74 -34.29
N GLU A 69 16.95 4.20 -34.93
CA GLU A 69 17.30 2.77 -34.92
C GLU A 69 17.91 2.32 -33.60
N SER A 70 18.52 3.22 -32.82
CA SER A 70 19.10 2.87 -31.52
C SER A 70 18.09 2.93 -30.37
N VAL A 71 16.90 3.51 -30.60
CA VAL A 71 15.87 3.60 -29.56
C VAL A 71 15.13 2.27 -29.42
N VAL A 72 15.51 1.46 -28.44
CA VAL A 72 14.78 0.26 -28.06
C VAL A 72 13.96 0.55 -26.83
N ILE A 73 12.74 0.01 -26.79
CA ILE A 73 11.79 0.25 -25.71
C ILE A 73 11.32 -1.09 -25.17
N GLU A 74 11.35 -1.24 -23.85
CA GLU A 74 10.84 -2.41 -23.16
C GLU A 74 10.16 -2.03 -21.85
N ILE A 75 9.16 -2.84 -21.45
CA ILE A 75 8.67 -2.85 -20.06
C ILE A 75 9.53 -3.88 -19.33
N PRO A 76 10.25 -3.57 -18.24
CA PRO A 76 11.15 -4.51 -17.54
C PRO A 76 10.41 -5.56 -16.70
N VAL A 77 11.04 -6.68 -16.34
CA VAL A 77 10.38 -7.87 -15.72
C VAL A 77 9.60 -7.53 -14.46
N LEU A 78 10.23 -6.71 -13.63
CA LEU A 78 9.64 -6.19 -12.42
C LEU A 78 9.56 -4.67 -12.53
N LYS A 79 8.47 -4.11 -11.99
CA LYS A 79 8.29 -2.66 -11.95
C LYS A 79 9.48 -2.02 -11.24
N PHE A 80 9.85 -0.82 -11.66
CA PHE A 80 10.98 -0.04 -11.15
C PHE A 80 12.36 -0.68 -11.36
N ASN A 81 12.50 -1.61 -12.32
CA ASN A 81 13.73 -2.35 -12.60
C ASN A 81 14.28 -3.14 -11.39
N LYS A 82 13.39 -3.56 -10.47
CA LYS A 82 13.78 -4.36 -9.31
C LYS A 82 14.29 -5.74 -9.72
N SER A 83 15.18 -6.30 -8.92
CA SER A 83 15.88 -7.54 -9.27
C SER A 83 15.20 -8.80 -8.74
N TRP A 84 14.28 -8.68 -7.78
CA TRP A 84 13.52 -9.80 -7.24
C TRP A 84 12.17 -9.36 -6.66
N LEU A 85 11.26 -10.33 -6.52
CA LEU A 85 9.86 -10.12 -6.13
C LEU A 85 9.59 -10.74 -4.76
N PHE A 86 9.06 -9.95 -3.84
CA PHE A 86 8.48 -10.42 -2.58
C PHE A 86 6.98 -10.10 -2.59
N MET A 87 6.14 -11.06 -2.20
CA MET A 87 4.70 -10.86 -2.06
C MET A 87 4.21 -11.37 -0.71
N LEU A 88 3.24 -10.68 -0.13
CA LEU A 88 2.58 -11.09 1.11
C LEU A 88 1.08 -11.19 0.88
N THR A 89 0.50 -12.32 1.29
CA THR A 89 -0.95 -12.49 1.43
C THR A 89 -1.27 -12.84 2.88
N GLN A 90 -1.96 -11.94 3.56
CA GLN A 90 -2.39 -12.09 4.95
C GLN A 90 -3.84 -12.59 5.01
N ASP A 91 -4.05 -13.72 5.66
CA ASP A 91 -5.27 -14.51 5.68
C ASP A 91 -6.18 -14.20 6.88
N ASP A 92 -7.34 -14.87 6.90
CA ASP A 92 -8.39 -14.82 7.92
C ASP A 92 -8.97 -13.43 8.25
N HIS A 93 -8.81 -12.43 7.39
CA HIS A 93 -9.41 -11.10 7.61
C HIS A 93 -9.01 -10.49 8.97
N ARG A 94 -7.77 -10.76 9.42
CA ARG A 94 -7.27 -10.42 10.76
C ARG A 94 -7.06 -8.92 10.94
N HIS A 95 -7.49 -8.38 12.09
CA HIS A 95 -7.24 -6.99 12.47
C HIS A 95 -5.74 -6.62 12.47
N SER A 96 -4.85 -7.57 12.77
CA SER A 96 -3.39 -7.36 12.70
C SER A 96 -2.88 -6.92 11.32
N ALA A 97 -3.61 -7.18 10.24
CA ALA A 97 -3.28 -6.65 8.92
C ALA A 97 -3.28 -5.11 8.91
N TYR A 98 -4.21 -4.49 9.65
CA TYR A 98 -4.29 -3.04 9.82
C TYR A 98 -3.30 -2.54 10.89
N SER A 99 -3.49 -2.97 12.14
CA SER A 99 -2.79 -2.36 13.30
C SER A 99 -1.33 -2.80 13.47
N THR A 100 -0.87 -3.77 12.67
CA THR A 100 0.51 -4.25 12.69
C THR A 100 1.16 -4.14 11.31
N THR A 101 0.68 -4.87 10.30
CA THR A 101 1.34 -4.92 8.98
C THR A 101 1.27 -3.58 8.26
N TRP A 102 0.05 -3.10 7.97
CA TRP A 102 -0.17 -1.80 7.33
C TRP A 102 0.41 -0.66 8.16
N ALA A 103 0.22 -0.71 9.49
CA ALA A 103 0.74 0.31 10.40
C ALA A 103 2.27 0.41 10.36
N ALA A 104 2.99 -0.71 10.38
CA ALA A 104 4.45 -0.74 10.32
C ALA A 104 4.97 -0.17 8.98
N ILE A 105 4.38 -0.62 7.87
CA ILE A 105 4.71 -0.15 6.52
C ILE A 105 4.53 1.36 6.41
N ASN A 106 3.41 1.87 6.90
CA ASN A 106 3.01 3.27 6.74
C ASN A 106 3.47 4.18 7.89
N GLY A 107 4.40 3.71 8.74
CA GLY A 107 4.98 4.50 9.82
C GLY A 107 3.94 5.02 10.81
N LYS A 108 2.88 4.24 11.05
CA LYS A 108 1.82 4.51 12.02
C LYS A 108 2.21 3.95 13.40
N PRO A 109 1.48 4.34 14.46
CA PRO A 109 1.68 3.74 15.77
C PRO A 109 1.54 2.22 15.75
N LEU A 110 2.34 1.54 16.55
CA LEU A 110 2.35 0.10 16.73
C LEU A 110 2.15 -0.20 18.21
N SER A 111 1.64 -1.39 18.51
CA SER A 111 1.50 -1.90 19.86
C SER A 111 2.04 -3.33 19.92
N ARG A 112 2.56 -3.74 21.09
CA ARG A 112 3.06 -5.10 21.29
C ARG A 112 1.94 -6.06 21.70
N ASN A 113 0.90 -5.54 22.33
CA ASN A 113 -0.12 -6.36 22.99
C ASN A 113 -1.56 -6.00 22.60
N TYR A 114 -1.75 -5.01 21.72
CA TYR A 114 -3.06 -4.45 21.45
C TYR A 114 -3.26 -4.11 19.98
N TYR A 115 -4.52 -3.94 19.61
CA TYR A 115 -5.00 -3.65 18.27
C TYR A 115 -5.87 -2.40 18.31
N TYR A 116 -5.80 -1.58 17.27
CA TYR A 116 -6.60 -0.35 17.16
C TYR A 116 -7.22 -0.23 15.78
N HIS A 117 -8.39 0.40 15.68
CA HIS A 117 -9.09 0.67 14.42
C HIS A 117 -8.80 2.07 13.88
N THR A 118 -9.25 2.34 12.66
CA THR A 118 -9.01 3.61 11.95
C THR A 118 -9.54 4.81 12.71
N GLU A 119 -10.72 4.67 13.30
CA GLU A 119 -11.36 5.70 14.13
C GLU A 119 -10.50 6.07 15.33
N GLN A 120 -9.90 5.07 15.98
CA GLN A 120 -9.02 5.25 17.13
C GLN A 120 -7.70 5.92 16.71
N LEU A 121 -7.13 5.52 15.56
CA LEU A 121 -5.97 6.19 14.99
C LEU A 121 -6.25 7.66 14.65
N ALA A 122 -7.40 7.93 14.02
CA ALA A 122 -7.80 9.28 13.64
C ALA A 122 -8.07 10.19 14.85
N ALA A 123 -8.59 9.62 15.94
CA ALA A 123 -8.80 10.33 17.19
C ALA A 123 -7.55 10.45 18.08
N GLU A 124 -6.39 9.93 17.62
CA GLU A 124 -5.17 9.77 18.42
C GLU A 124 -5.40 8.99 19.75
N TYR A 125 -6.47 8.19 19.80
CA TYR A 125 -6.80 7.34 20.94
C TYR A 125 -6.09 6.00 20.79
N LEU A 126 -4.83 5.95 21.23
CA LEU A 126 -3.92 4.84 20.99
C LEU A 126 -3.77 3.91 22.20
N PRO A 127 -3.34 2.65 21.99
CA PRO A 127 -2.99 1.74 23.07
C PRO A 127 -1.93 2.33 24.04
N PRO A 128 -1.91 1.90 25.32
CA PRO A 128 -1.02 2.46 26.33
C PRO A 128 0.46 2.12 26.11
N ASP A 129 0.77 1.10 25.28
CA ASP A 129 2.12 0.71 24.89
C ASP A 129 2.47 1.16 23.46
N ALA A 130 1.73 2.13 22.90
CA ALA A 130 1.95 2.61 21.56
C ALA A 130 3.37 3.16 21.36
N PHE A 131 4.01 2.76 20.27
CA PHE A 131 5.31 3.25 19.84
C PHE A 131 5.35 3.39 18.31
N SER A 132 6.43 3.94 17.75
CA SER A 132 6.60 4.04 16.29
C SER A 132 8.01 3.65 15.88
N LEU A 133 8.17 3.15 14.65
CA LEU A 133 9.47 2.98 13.99
C LEU A 133 10.07 4.33 13.56
N ASN A 134 9.30 5.42 13.60
CA ASN A 134 9.67 6.76 13.14
C ASN A 134 10.07 6.84 11.66
N LYS A 135 9.69 5.83 10.87
CA LYS A 135 9.85 5.78 9.42
C LYS A 135 8.80 4.86 8.80
N THR A 136 8.62 5.00 7.50
CA THR A 136 7.86 4.11 6.63
C THR A 136 8.79 3.03 6.05
N LEU A 137 8.24 1.91 5.61
CA LEU A 137 9.00 0.78 5.05
C LEU A 137 8.64 0.60 3.57
N GLY A 138 9.66 0.52 2.73
CA GLY A 138 9.47 0.55 1.28
C GLY A 138 10.75 0.36 0.49
N SER A 139 10.60 0.51 -0.82
CA SER A 139 11.66 0.67 -1.82
C SER A 139 11.58 2.08 -2.43
N THR A 140 12.36 2.35 -3.46
CA THR A 140 12.17 3.50 -4.34
C THR A 140 11.65 3.08 -5.72
N ASP A 141 11.15 4.04 -6.49
CA ASP A 141 10.77 3.84 -7.89
C ASP A 141 11.97 3.84 -8.86
N GLY A 142 13.20 3.89 -8.35
CA GLY A 142 14.43 4.05 -9.16
C GLY A 142 14.68 5.47 -9.66
N ALA A 143 13.73 6.39 -9.44
CA ALA A 143 13.78 7.81 -9.81
C ALA A 143 13.72 8.75 -8.59
N GLY A 144 14.08 8.23 -7.41
CA GLY A 144 14.20 9.01 -6.17
C GLY A 144 12.89 9.23 -5.41
N ASN A 145 11.79 8.59 -5.80
CA ASN A 145 10.55 8.62 -5.03
C ASN A 145 10.37 7.35 -4.22
N GLU A 146 9.83 7.51 -3.02
CA GLU A 146 9.47 6.37 -2.17
C GLU A 146 8.33 5.56 -2.80
N VAL A 147 8.43 4.24 -2.71
CA VAL A 147 7.37 3.26 -2.97
C VAL A 147 7.24 2.40 -1.73
N ARG A 148 6.19 2.61 -0.93
CA ARG A 148 5.97 1.81 0.28
C ARG A 148 5.63 0.37 -0.11
N PHE A 149 6.01 -0.58 0.75
CA PHE A 149 5.61 -1.97 0.56
C PHE A 149 4.08 -2.07 0.54
N ALA A 150 3.55 -2.94 -0.31
CA ALA A 150 2.13 -3.24 -0.37
C ALA A 150 1.94 -4.75 -0.19
N PHE A 151 0.76 -5.16 0.26
CA PHE A 151 0.44 -6.56 0.48
C PHE A 151 -1.01 -6.82 0.15
N THR A 152 -1.42 -8.09 0.12
CA THR A 152 -2.81 -8.48 -0.04
C THR A 152 -3.36 -8.96 1.29
N THR A 153 -4.52 -8.47 1.71
CA THR A 153 -5.28 -9.02 2.84
C THR A 153 -6.51 -9.75 2.34
N THR A 154 -6.92 -10.83 3.01
CA THR A 154 -8.17 -11.50 2.69
C THR A 154 -9.37 -10.78 3.31
N LEU A 155 -10.53 -11.00 2.71
CA LEU A 155 -11.81 -10.46 3.15
C LEU A 155 -12.77 -11.58 3.52
N TYR A 156 -13.48 -11.39 4.64
CA TYR A 156 -14.67 -12.17 4.97
C TYR A 156 -15.93 -11.32 4.85
N ALA A 157 -16.17 -10.80 3.64
CA ALA A 157 -17.11 -9.72 3.36
C ALA A 157 -18.55 -9.95 3.85
N GLU A 158 -19.03 -11.19 3.89
CA GLU A 158 -20.38 -11.53 4.35
C GLU A 158 -20.57 -11.39 5.87
N GLU A 159 -19.48 -11.30 6.63
CA GLU A 159 -19.50 -11.17 8.10
C GLU A 159 -18.64 -9.98 8.60
N THR A 160 -18.05 -9.19 7.69
CA THR A 160 -17.27 -8.00 8.05
C THR A 160 -18.16 -7.02 8.83
N PRO A 161 -17.75 -6.59 10.04
CA PRO A 161 -18.57 -5.71 10.86
C PRO A 161 -18.84 -4.34 10.22
N ASP A 162 -20.07 -3.85 10.38
CA ASP A 162 -20.44 -2.47 10.04
C ASP A 162 -19.63 -1.45 10.86
N ASN A 163 -19.37 -0.29 10.27
CA ASN A 163 -18.60 0.79 10.91
C ASN A 163 -19.39 1.40 12.07
N GLY A 164 -18.81 1.46 13.27
CA GLY A 164 -19.49 2.00 14.45
C GLY A 164 -18.58 2.73 15.43
N ILE A 165 -18.31 4.02 15.18
CA ILE A 165 -17.43 4.91 15.99
C ILE A 165 -17.73 4.85 17.50
N SER A 166 -19.01 4.74 17.88
CA SER A 166 -19.48 4.80 19.27
C SER A 166 -18.95 3.67 20.17
N MET A 167 -18.61 2.50 19.64
CA MET A 167 -18.17 1.37 20.48
C MET A 167 -16.66 1.40 20.78
N TYR A 168 -15.88 2.13 19.97
CA TYR A 168 -14.41 2.07 19.97
C TYR A 168 -13.72 3.19 20.77
N LEU A 169 -14.49 4.18 21.25
CA LEU A 169 -13.98 5.32 22.01
C LEU A 169 -14.48 5.31 23.48
N LYS A 170 -14.75 4.12 24.05
CA LYS A 170 -14.98 4.01 25.50
C LYS A 170 -13.66 4.23 26.25
N PRO A 171 -13.65 4.93 27.40
CA PRO A 171 -12.43 5.25 28.16
C PRO A 171 -11.83 4.04 28.91
N ASP A 172 -11.94 2.83 28.35
CA ASP A 172 -11.41 1.59 28.92
C ASP A 172 -10.49 0.92 27.91
N PHE A 173 -9.25 0.65 28.32
CA PHE A 173 -8.24 -0.04 27.52
C PHE A 173 -8.64 -1.46 27.06
N SER A 174 -9.73 -2.03 27.58
CA SER A 174 -10.32 -3.26 27.06
C SER A 174 -10.72 -3.18 25.59
N VAL A 175 -11.00 -1.97 25.06
CA VAL A 175 -11.35 -1.78 23.63
C VAL A 175 -10.21 -2.16 22.68
N PHE A 176 -8.96 -2.16 23.16
CA PHE A 176 -7.80 -2.52 22.34
C PHE A 176 -7.36 -3.99 22.48
N ARG A 177 -7.99 -4.77 23.38
CA ARG A 177 -7.60 -6.18 23.68
C ARG A 177 -8.21 -7.23 22.75
N GLN A 178 -8.90 -6.81 21.69
CA GLN A 178 -9.62 -7.75 20.83
C GLN A 178 -8.66 -8.43 19.83
N GLU A 179 -7.87 -9.40 20.30
CA GLU A 179 -6.98 -10.23 19.47
C GLU A 179 -7.73 -11.02 18.38
N ASP A 180 -9.02 -11.33 18.62
CA ASP A 180 -9.91 -11.98 17.65
C ASP A 180 -10.71 -10.99 16.78
N ALA A 181 -10.40 -9.69 16.85
CA ALA A 181 -11.08 -8.71 16.02
C ALA A 181 -10.79 -8.98 14.53
N GLN A 182 -11.85 -8.87 13.75
CA GLN A 182 -11.79 -8.83 12.30
C GLN A 182 -11.57 -7.37 11.86
N LEU A 183 -11.05 -7.18 10.66
CA LEU A 183 -11.00 -5.85 10.05
C LEU A 183 -12.42 -5.30 9.92
N THR A 184 -12.58 -3.99 10.11
CA THR A 184 -13.82 -3.28 9.74
C THR A 184 -13.72 -2.74 8.31
N TRP A 185 -14.84 -2.33 7.73
CA TRP A 185 -14.82 -1.65 6.42
C TRP A 185 -13.96 -0.38 6.44
N ASN A 186 -13.98 0.41 7.51
CA ASN A 186 -13.11 1.58 7.65
C ASN A 186 -11.61 1.23 7.75
N ASN A 187 -11.24 0.06 8.31
CA ASN A 187 -9.84 -0.39 8.26
C ASN A 187 -9.44 -0.71 6.82
N LEU A 188 -10.32 -1.43 6.10
CA LEU A 188 -10.08 -1.77 4.70
C LEU A 188 -9.97 -0.54 3.81
N SER A 189 -10.88 0.43 3.94
CA SER A 189 -10.86 1.66 3.15
C SER A 189 -9.56 2.45 3.34
N GLU A 190 -9.12 2.60 4.60
CA GLU A 190 -7.84 3.26 4.90
C GLU A 190 -6.67 2.45 4.31
N MET A 191 -6.68 1.11 4.40
CA MET A 191 -5.61 0.27 3.82
C MET A 191 -5.52 0.38 2.30
N LEU A 192 -6.67 0.37 1.62
CA LEU A 192 -6.81 0.45 0.16
C LEU A 192 -6.26 1.77 -0.42
N ALA A 193 -6.37 2.87 0.34
CA ALA A 193 -5.78 4.16 -0.04
C ALA A 193 -4.23 4.08 -0.15
N TYR A 194 -3.59 3.12 0.50
CA TYR A 194 -2.14 2.90 0.47
C TYR A 194 -1.75 1.67 -0.35
N ASP A 195 -2.47 1.41 -1.44
CA ASP A 195 -2.17 0.37 -2.43
C ASP A 195 -2.28 -1.08 -1.91
N THR A 196 -2.73 -1.29 -0.65
CA THR A 196 -3.04 -2.63 -0.11
C THR A 196 -4.08 -3.31 -1.00
N GLY A 197 -3.86 -4.57 -1.33
CA GLY A 197 -4.79 -5.34 -2.15
C GLY A 197 -5.74 -6.23 -1.35
N ILE A 198 -6.79 -6.72 -2.01
CA ILE A 198 -7.82 -7.57 -1.39
C ILE A 198 -8.01 -8.90 -2.12
N ALA A 199 -8.32 -9.95 -1.37
CA ALA A 199 -8.61 -11.28 -1.89
C ALA A 199 -9.84 -11.92 -1.24
N PHE A 200 -10.56 -12.73 -2.01
CA PHE A 200 -11.48 -13.72 -1.48
C PHE A 200 -10.72 -14.76 -0.65
N HIS A 201 -11.41 -15.35 0.33
CA HIS A 201 -10.92 -16.44 1.15
C HIS A 201 -12.09 -17.34 1.53
N ASP A 202 -12.39 -17.50 2.82
CA ASP A 202 -13.62 -18.12 3.29
C ASP A 202 -14.86 -17.32 2.86
N VAL A 203 -15.96 -18.03 2.66
CA VAL A 203 -17.28 -17.48 2.36
C VAL A 203 -18.33 -18.07 3.30
N ASN A 204 -19.42 -17.35 3.55
CA ASN A 204 -20.36 -17.67 4.62
C ASN A 204 -21.33 -18.79 4.23
N THR A 205 -20.81 -20.01 4.12
CA THR A 205 -21.58 -21.19 3.74
C THR A 205 -21.15 -22.43 4.51
N ASN A 206 -22.10 -23.27 4.90
CA ASN A 206 -21.82 -24.58 5.47
C ASN A 206 -21.47 -25.63 4.39
N ALA A 207 -21.78 -25.34 3.11
CA ALA A 207 -21.54 -26.24 1.99
C ALA A 207 -20.20 -25.94 1.30
N VAL A 208 -19.12 -25.79 2.09
CA VAL A 208 -17.77 -25.41 1.61
C VAL A 208 -17.13 -26.43 0.66
N ASN A 209 -17.70 -27.63 0.54
CA ASN A 209 -17.26 -28.67 -0.40
C ASN A 209 -18.17 -28.78 -1.63
N GLN A 210 -19.03 -27.80 -1.87
CA GLN A 210 -19.91 -27.75 -3.04
C GLN A 210 -19.53 -26.55 -3.90
N LYS A 211 -18.95 -26.80 -5.08
CA LYS A 211 -18.45 -25.77 -5.99
C LYS A 211 -19.52 -24.71 -6.32
N ASP A 212 -20.74 -25.13 -6.66
CA ASP A 212 -21.85 -24.22 -6.98
C ASP A 212 -22.22 -23.31 -5.79
N SER A 213 -22.09 -23.83 -4.56
CA SER A 213 -22.30 -23.04 -3.34
C SER A 213 -21.22 -21.97 -3.19
N LEU A 214 -19.95 -22.35 -3.38
CA LEU A 214 -18.84 -21.39 -3.33
C LEU A 214 -18.97 -20.30 -4.40
N VAL A 215 -19.28 -20.66 -5.65
CA VAL A 215 -19.51 -19.68 -6.73
C VAL A 215 -20.66 -18.74 -6.40
N LYS A 216 -21.75 -19.25 -5.81
CA LYS A 216 -22.86 -18.40 -5.36
C LYS A 216 -22.40 -17.41 -4.29
N HIS A 217 -21.64 -17.85 -3.30
CA HIS A 217 -21.19 -16.97 -2.22
C HIS A 217 -20.09 -16.00 -2.66
N PHE A 218 -19.21 -16.35 -3.62
CA PHE A 218 -18.31 -15.37 -4.24
C PHE A 218 -19.09 -14.21 -4.88
N LYS A 219 -20.23 -14.47 -5.54
CA LYS A 219 -21.09 -13.42 -6.08
C LYS A 219 -21.70 -12.52 -5.00
N ILE A 220 -22.12 -13.11 -3.88
CA ILE A 220 -22.66 -12.35 -2.73
C ILE A 220 -21.56 -11.48 -2.13
N ALA A 221 -20.41 -12.07 -1.80
CA ALA A 221 -19.27 -11.36 -1.26
C ALA A 221 -18.79 -10.23 -2.20
N GLN A 222 -18.72 -10.48 -3.51
CA GLN A 222 -18.38 -9.45 -4.49
C GLN A 222 -19.36 -8.27 -4.45
N ALA A 223 -20.67 -8.54 -4.39
CA ALA A 223 -21.68 -7.48 -4.35
C ALA A 223 -21.53 -6.61 -3.10
N ILE A 224 -21.24 -7.21 -1.94
CA ILE A 224 -20.98 -6.49 -0.69
C ILE A 224 -19.70 -5.65 -0.83
N ILE A 225 -18.61 -6.24 -1.34
CA ILE A 225 -17.32 -5.54 -1.54
C ILE A 225 -17.51 -4.31 -2.44
N LEU A 226 -18.23 -4.45 -3.56
CA LEU A 226 -18.50 -3.34 -4.47
C LEU A 226 -19.29 -2.21 -3.80
N ASP A 227 -20.29 -2.56 -2.99
CA ASP A 227 -21.12 -1.60 -2.26
C ASP A 227 -20.32 -0.84 -1.20
N GLN A 228 -19.55 -1.57 -0.39
CA GLN A 228 -18.83 -1.01 0.76
C GLN A 228 -17.56 -0.24 0.39
N LEU A 229 -16.96 -0.54 -0.77
CA LEU A 229 -15.64 -0.02 -1.16
C LEU A 229 -15.67 0.79 -2.47
N SER A 230 -16.73 1.56 -2.71
CA SER A 230 -16.84 2.50 -3.85
C SER A 230 -16.59 1.82 -5.21
N GLY A 231 -17.16 0.62 -5.38
CA GLY A 231 -16.98 -0.22 -6.57
C GLY A 231 -15.61 -0.86 -6.73
N ARG A 232 -14.79 -0.90 -5.67
CA ARG A 232 -13.61 -1.78 -5.62
C ARG A 232 -14.09 -3.23 -5.65
N GLY A 233 -13.75 -3.95 -6.69
CA GLY A 233 -14.02 -5.37 -6.84
C GLY A 233 -12.78 -6.20 -6.51
N ALA A 234 -12.98 -7.37 -5.90
CA ALA A 234 -11.91 -8.32 -5.69
C ALA A 234 -11.70 -9.18 -6.95
N LYS A 235 -10.44 -9.46 -7.28
CA LYS A 235 -10.03 -10.34 -8.40
C LYS A 235 -9.02 -11.42 -8.01
N VAL A 236 -8.69 -11.49 -6.72
CA VAL A 236 -7.74 -12.45 -6.17
C VAL A 236 -8.49 -13.43 -5.28
N LEU A 237 -8.09 -14.70 -5.28
CA LEU A 237 -8.54 -15.67 -4.29
C LEU A 237 -7.32 -16.32 -3.61
N ALA A 238 -7.26 -16.19 -2.29
CA ALA A 238 -6.35 -16.97 -1.47
C ALA A 238 -7.09 -18.23 -0.99
N GLU A 239 -6.58 -19.42 -1.28
CA GLU A 239 -7.22 -20.66 -0.87
C GLU A 239 -7.33 -20.75 0.67
N PRO A 240 -8.55 -20.93 1.22
CA PRO A 240 -8.74 -21.20 2.63
C PRO A 240 -8.62 -22.70 2.93
N ASN A 241 -8.07 -23.03 4.10
CA ASN A 241 -8.12 -24.37 4.70
C ASN A 241 -7.55 -25.51 3.83
N GLY A 242 -6.72 -25.18 2.82
CA GLY A 242 -6.27 -26.13 1.81
C GLY A 242 -7.41 -26.74 0.98
N ASN A 243 -8.59 -26.11 0.92
CA ASN A 243 -9.74 -26.66 0.23
C ASN A 243 -9.73 -26.30 -1.26
N HIS A 244 -9.17 -27.19 -2.09
CA HIS A 244 -9.00 -26.97 -3.53
C HIS A 244 -10.31 -26.76 -4.29
N ILE A 245 -11.48 -27.08 -3.70
CA ILE A 245 -12.78 -26.80 -4.31
C ILE A 245 -12.99 -25.28 -4.42
N TYR A 246 -12.39 -24.47 -3.54
CA TYR A 246 -12.35 -23.01 -3.70
C TYR A 246 -11.59 -22.60 -4.96
N LEU A 247 -10.47 -23.26 -5.27
CA LEU A 247 -9.71 -22.98 -6.50
C LEU A 247 -10.50 -23.36 -7.75
N GLU A 248 -11.19 -24.50 -7.72
CA GLU A 248 -12.09 -24.91 -8.81
C GLU A 248 -13.26 -23.93 -9.00
N ALA A 249 -13.88 -23.48 -7.91
CA ALA A 249 -14.92 -22.46 -7.94
C ALA A 249 -14.37 -21.10 -8.42
N GLY A 250 -13.16 -20.73 -8.03
CA GLY A 250 -12.48 -19.51 -8.47
C GLY A 250 -12.14 -19.53 -9.96
N LYS A 251 -11.79 -20.70 -10.52
CA LYS A 251 -11.66 -20.88 -11.97
C LYS A 251 -12.97 -20.58 -12.70
N GLU A 252 -14.11 -21.03 -12.16
CA GLU A 252 -15.44 -20.83 -12.74
C GLU A 252 -16.01 -19.42 -12.55
N TYR A 253 -15.63 -18.72 -11.48
CA TYR A 253 -16.12 -17.36 -11.23
C TYR A 253 -15.26 -16.33 -11.96
N ASP A 254 -15.78 -15.79 -13.07
CA ASP A 254 -15.06 -14.89 -13.99
C ASP A 254 -14.27 -13.76 -13.30
N PRO A 255 -14.79 -13.02 -12.30
CA PRO A 255 -14.04 -11.95 -11.66
C PRO A 255 -12.73 -12.37 -10.97
N ILE A 256 -12.60 -13.62 -10.49
CA ILE A 256 -11.35 -14.11 -9.90
C ILE A 256 -10.36 -14.40 -11.03
N GLN A 257 -9.28 -13.64 -11.11
CA GLN A 257 -8.31 -13.70 -12.20
C GLN A 257 -6.94 -14.22 -11.78
N VAL A 258 -6.61 -14.21 -10.49
CA VAL A 258 -5.39 -14.85 -9.98
C VAL A 258 -5.66 -15.47 -8.63
N MET A 259 -5.01 -16.60 -8.35
CA MET A 259 -5.20 -17.36 -7.13
C MET A 259 -3.87 -17.65 -6.44
N THR A 260 -3.92 -17.97 -5.16
CA THR A 260 -2.76 -18.49 -4.44
C THR A 260 -3.11 -19.61 -3.47
N ALA A 261 -2.22 -20.60 -3.36
CA ALA A 261 -2.37 -21.79 -2.53
C ALA A 261 -1.00 -22.31 -2.07
N GLN A 262 -0.95 -23.17 -1.05
CA GLN A 262 0.34 -23.67 -0.55
C GLN A 262 0.98 -24.73 -1.45
N ASN A 263 0.19 -25.69 -1.93
CA ASN A 263 0.71 -26.87 -2.63
C ASN A 263 -0.35 -27.45 -3.56
N THR A 264 0.10 -28.16 -4.61
CA THR A 264 -0.77 -28.96 -5.46
C THR A 264 -1.25 -30.22 -4.71
N LYS A 265 -2.56 -30.48 -4.67
CA LYS A 265 -3.11 -31.77 -4.24
C LYS A 265 -3.15 -32.79 -5.37
N ALA A 266 -3.02 -34.06 -5.03
CA ALA A 266 -3.12 -35.16 -5.99
C ALA A 266 -4.46 -35.11 -6.74
N GLY A 267 -4.40 -35.01 -8.07
CA GLY A 267 -5.57 -34.90 -8.94
C GLY A 267 -6.27 -33.53 -8.93
N GLY A 268 -5.74 -32.54 -8.20
CA GLY A 268 -6.24 -31.17 -8.16
C GLY A 268 -5.60 -30.26 -9.21
N LEU A 269 -6.00 -28.99 -9.19
CA LEU A 269 -5.42 -27.96 -10.04
C LEU A 269 -3.93 -27.73 -9.70
N PRO A 270 -3.07 -27.50 -10.70
CA PRO A 270 -1.66 -27.23 -10.47
C PRO A 270 -1.48 -25.89 -9.74
N VAL A 271 -0.63 -25.91 -8.72
CA VAL A 271 -0.14 -24.73 -7.99
C VAL A 271 1.31 -24.52 -8.42
N GLU A 272 1.58 -23.37 -8.99
CA GLU A 272 2.81 -23.09 -9.73
C GLU A 272 3.82 -22.32 -8.87
N ARG A 273 5.06 -22.82 -8.82
CA ARG A 273 6.19 -22.00 -8.37
C ARG A 273 6.41 -20.88 -9.36
N HIS A 274 6.63 -19.69 -8.84
CA HIS A 274 6.66 -18.50 -9.67
C HIS A 274 8.08 -17.98 -9.85
N TYR A 275 8.55 -17.94 -11.09
CA TYR A 275 9.86 -17.42 -11.47
C TYR A 275 9.65 -16.23 -12.40
N PRO A 276 9.64 -14.97 -11.90
CA PRO A 276 9.15 -13.82 -12.67
C PRO A 276 9.83 -13.62 -14.03
N TYR A 277 11.12 -13.94 -14.12
CA TYR A 277 11.93 -13.80 -15.34
C TYR A 277 11.73 -14.93 -16.35
N SER A 278 11.03 -16.00 -15.98
CA SER A 278 10.70 -17.13 -16.86
C SER A 278 9.24 -17.08 -17.36
N VAL A 279 8.45 -16.07 -16.96
CA VAL A 279 7.04 -15.94 -17.35
C VAL A 279 6.89 -15.09 -18.60
N GLU A 280 6.40 -15.71 -19.67
CA GLU A 280 6.17 -15.06 -20.97
C GLU A 280 4.69 -14.78 -21.28
N THR A 281 3.76 -15.37 -20.50
CA THR A 281 2.32 -15.19 -20.66
C THR A 281 1.72 -14.38 -19.52
N ASP A 282 0.49 -13.88 -19.72
CA ASP A 282 -0.23 -13.30 -18.59
C ASP A 282 -0.60 -14.40 -17.57
N LEU A 283 -0.85 -13.97 -16.34
CA LEU A 283 -1.13 -14.85 -15.22
C LEU A 283 -2.63 -15.15 -15.06
N SER A 284 -3.46 -14.92 -16.10
CA SER A 284 -4.91 -15.10 -15.99
C SER A 284 -5.27 -16.51 -15.55
N LYS A 285 -6.10 -16.56 -14.51
CA LYS A 285 -6.55 -17.74 -13.78
C LYS A 285 -5.41 -18.56 -13.15
N THR A 286 -4.17 -18.11 -13.12
CA THR A 286 -3.04 -18.89 -12.56
C THR A 286 -3.18 -19.04 -11.04
N ILE A 287 -2.67 -20.16 -10.50
CA ILE A 287 -2.62 -20.41 -9.05
C ILE A 287 -1.15 -20.40 -8.62
N LEU A 288 -0.72 -19.29 -8.01
CA LEU A 288 0.65 -19.11 -7.58
C LEU A 288 0.90 -19.76 -6.22
N GLN A 289 2.02 -20.46 -6.09
CA GLN A 289 2.45 -21.02 -4.83
C GLN A 289 2.79 -19.91 -3.84
N ARG A 290 2.25 -20.02 -2.62
CA ARG A 290 2.72 -19.26 -1.45
C ARG A 290 3.17 -20.20 -0.35
N THR A 291 4.02 -19.71 0.55
CA THR A 291 4.57 -20.50 1.65
C THR A 291 4.18 -19.90 3.00
N PHE A 292 3.64 -20.74 3.88
CA PHE A 292 3.53 -20.44 5.30
C PHE A 292 4.75 -21.03 6.01
N TYR A 293 5.59 -20.17 6.56
CA TYR A 293 6.78 -20.59 7.28
C TYR A 293 6.42 -20.91 8.72
N ASN A 294 7.03 -21.96 9.29
CA ASN A 294 6.83 -22.33 10.68
C ASN A 294 7.33 -21.24 11.64
N SER A 295 8.38 -20.52 11.22
CA SER A 295 8.95 -19.38 11.92
C SER A 295 9.16 -18.21 10.95
N VAL A 296 8.85 -16.99 11.38
CA VAL A 296 9.17 -15.77 10.63
C VAL A 296 10.68 -15.66 10.37
N PHE A 297 11.52 -16.23 11.24
CA PHE A 297 12.98 -16.26 11.10
C PHE A 297 13.49 -17.17 9.97
N ASP A 298 12.64 -18.04 9.43
CA ASP A 298 13.02 -18.88 8.28
C ASP A 298 12.96 -18.11 6.95
N ILE A 299 12.19 -17.01 6.91
CA ILE A 299 11.99 -16.19 5.70
C ILE A 299 13.30 -15.52 5.26
N PRO A 300 14.07 -14.82 6.13
CA PRO A 300 15.37 -14.25 5.76
C PRO A 300 16.33 -15.27 5.13
N ALA A 301 16.44 -16.47 5.72
CA ALA A 301 17.32 -17.50 5.20
C ALA A 301 16.92 -17.99 3.80
N HIS A 302 15.61 -18.04 3.51
CA HIS A 302 15.13 -18.38 2.17
C HIS A 302 15.44 -17.25 1.16
N ILE A 303 15.18 -15.99 1.53
CA ILE A 303 15.55 -14.82 0.72
C ILE A 303 17.04 -14.84 0.39
N GLU A 304 17.90 -14.95 1.39
CA GLU A 304 19.36 -14.98 1.21
C GLU A 304 19.83 -16.13 0.30
N ASN A 305 19.13 -17.26 0.30
CA ASN A 305 19.44 -18.38 -0.59
C ASN A 305 19.00 -18.13 -2.03
N GLU A 306 17.83 -17.52 -2.26
CA GLU A 306 17.40 -17.13 -3.61
C GLU A 306 18.31 -16.03 -4.17
N LEU A 307 18.73 -15.07 -3.35
CA LEU A 307 19.60 -13.96 -3.78
C LEU A 307 21.04 -14.39 -4.12
N LYS A 308 21.45 -15.63 -3.82
CA LYS A 308 22.71 -16.22 -4.32
C LYS A 308 22.64 -16.63 -5.79
N LYS A 309 21.44 -16.71 -6.37
CA LYS A 309 21.21 -17.05 -7.78
C LYS A 309 21.23 -15.79 -8.64
N GLU A 310 21.46 -15.98 -9.94
CA GLU A 310 21.23 -14.94 -10.95
C GLU A 310 19.76 -14.53 -10.95
N LYS A 311 19.46 -13.25 -11.23
CA LYS A 311 18.11 -12.70 -11.08
C LYS A 311 17.07 -13.45 -11.92
N GLU A 312 17.49 -14.00 -13.06
CA GLU A 312 16.66 -14.76 -13.98
C GLU A 312 16.20 -16.12 -13.41
N GLU A 313 16.93 -16.65 -12.42
CA GLU A 313 16.69 -17.97 -11.81
C GLU A 313 15.96 -17.90 -10.46
N ARG A 314 15.69 -16.68 -9.97
CA ARG A 314 15.11 -16.46 -8.64
C ARG A 314 13.62 -16.81 -8.62
N GLU A 315 13.24 -17.61 -7.64
CA GLU A 315 11.82 -17.81 -7.31
C GLU A 315 11.30 -16.54 -6.62
N ALA A 316 10.05 -16.15 -6.92
CA ALA A 316 9.38 -15.10 -6.16
C ALA A 316 9.11 -15.57 -4.73
N ILE A 317 9.38 -14.71 -3.75
CA ILE A 317 9.13 -15.03 -2.35
C ILE A 317 7.70 -14.63 -2.00
N HIS A 318 6.76 -15.56 -2.15
CA HIS A 318 5.35 -15.33 -1.79
C HIS A 318 5.04 -15.94 -0.43
N VAL A 319 4.86 -15.09 0.58
CA VAL A 319 4.58 -15.48 1.96
C VAL A 319 3.08 -15.44 2.24
N GLY A 320 2.55 -16.50 2.85
CA GLY A 320 1.24 -16.51 3.50
C GLY A 320 1.37 -16.31 5.01
N MET A 321 0.53 -15.48 5.63
CA MET A 321 0.48 -15.28 7.09
C MET A 321 -0.96 -15.20 7.59
N HIS A 322 -1.24 -15.64 8.82
CA HIS A 322 -2.55 -15.44 9.47
C HIS A 322 -2.53 -14.13 10.28
N SER A 323 -2.01 -14.20 11.50
CA SER A 323 -1.78 -13.05 12.36
C SER A 323 -0.34 -12.59 12.32
N THR A 324 -0.13 -11.28 12.39
CA THR A 324 1.19 -10.65 12.43
C THR A 324 1.43 -10.00 13.79
N GLY A 325 2.67 -10.08 14.26
CA GLY A 325 3.10 -9.47 15.52
C GLY A 325 4.49 -8.82 15.37
N MET A 326 5.14 -8.54 16.49
CA MET A 326 6.40 -7.78 16.48
C MET A 326 7.55 -8.44 15.72
N THR A 327 7.64 -9.77 15.74
CA THR A 327 8.65 -10.49 14.94
C THR A 327 8.45 -10.27 13.45
N PHE A 328 7.21 -10.11 12.99
CA PHE A 328 6.91 -9.78 11.60
C PHE A 328 7.23 -8.31 11.28
N VAL A 329 7.00 -7.39 12.23
CA VAL A 329 7.45 -5.99 12.10
C VAL A 329 8.97 -5.92 11.95
N GLU A 330 9.71 -6.71 12.72
CA GLU A 330 11.17 -6.82 12.62
C GLU A 330 11.61 -7.33 11.24
N LEU A 331 10.91 -8.32 10.68
CA LEU A 331 11.15 -8.79 9.31
C LEU A 331 10.93 -7.68 8.27
N LEU A 332 9.81 -6.96 8.33
CA LEU A 332 9.53 -5.86 7.40
C LEU A 332 10.58 -4.75 7.51
N HIS A 333 11.00 -4.43 8.73
CA HIS A 333 12.03 -3.44 8.98
C HIS A 333 13.39 -3.88 8.43
N TRP A 334 13.75 -5.16 8.60
CA TRP A 334 14.95 -5.76 8.01
C TRP A 334 14.90 -5.73 6.48
N LEU A 335 13.79 -6.16 5.86
CA LEU A 335 13.59 -6.09 4.40
C LEU A 335 13.84 -4.68 3.85
N ASN A 336 13.31 -3.65 4.51
CA ASN A 336 13.54 -2.26 4.14
C ASN A 336 15.03 -1.87 4.23
N ASN A 337 15.73 -2.30 5.27
CA ASN A 337 17.11 -1.92 5.54
C ASN A 337 18.14 -2.67 4.68
N GLU A 338 17.85 -3.90 4.30
CA GLU A 338 18.76 -4.68 3.47
C GLU A 338 18.46 -4.51 1.98
N TYR A 339 17.17 -4.54 1.60
CA TYR A 339 16.77 -4.65 0.20
C TYR A 339 15.81 -3.57 -0.29
N GLY A 340 15.29 -2.74 0.63
CA GLY A 340 14.42 -1.61 0.32
C GLY A 340 15.19 -0.30 0.20
N LYS A 341 14.49 0.81 0.43
CA LYS A 341 14.99 2.18 0.22
C LYS A 341 16.15 2.58 1.13
N ASP A 342 16.35 1.87 2.24
CA ASP A 342 17.47 2.10 3.17
C ASP A 342 18.60 1.07 2.97
N GLY A 343 18.44 0.16 2.00
CA GLY A 343 19.40 -0.89 1.64
C GLY A 343 19.86 -0.78 0.19
N ASP A 344 19.91 -1.91 -0.52
CA ASP A 344 20.31 -1.95 -1.94
C ASP A 344 19.19 -1.59 -2.93
N ASP A 345 17.98 -1.34 -2.43
CA ASP A 345 16.79 -0.98 -3.20
C ASP A 345 16.42 -1.99 -4.31
N SER A 346 16.76 -3.26 -4.12
CA SER A 346 16.60 -4.32 -5.12
C SER A 346 15.25 -5.02 -5.13
N VAL A 347 14.44 -4.90 -4.07
CA VAL A 347 13.17 -5.63 -3.91
C VAL A 347 11.98 -4.86 -4.49
N TRP A 348 11.10 -5.57 -5.21
CA TRP A 348 9.73 -5.13 -5.42
C TRP A 348 8.80 -5.89 -4.48
N PHE A 349 8.03 -5.15 -3.67
CA PHE A 349 7.06 -5.71 -2.74
C PHE A 349 5.66 -5.12 -3.00
N PRO A 350 4.96 -5.58 -4.05
CA PRO A 350 3.59 -5.19 -4.36
C PRO A 350 2.54 -6.06 -3.65
N SER A 351 1.28 -5.65 -3.74
CA SER A 351 0.16 -6.58 -3.56
C SER A 351 0.11 -7.59 -4.72
N LEU A 352 -0.49 -8.77 -4.50
CA LEU A 352 -0.60 -9.79 -5.56
C LEU A 352 -1.37 -9.28 -6.78
N GLU A 353 -2.38 -8.44 -6.57
CA GLU A 353 -3.14 -7.89 -7.68
C GLU A 353 -2.38 -6.82 -8.47
N GLU A 354 -1.56 -5.98 -7.83
CA GLU A 354 -0.70 -5.04 -8.56
C GLU A 354 0.32 -5.82 -9.40
N TYR A 355 0.90 -6.88 -8.84
CA TYR A 355 1.82 -7.76 -9.59
C TYR A 355 1.15 -8.40 -10.80
N TYR A 356 -0.05 -8.94 -10.61
CA TYR A 356 -0.86 -9.53 -11.68
C TYR A 356 -1.16 -8.52 -12.80
N GLU A 357 -1.64 -7.32 -12.46
CA GLU A 357 -1.94 -6.29 -13.45
C GLU A 357 -0.68 -5.85 -14.20
N TYR A 358 0.45 -5.67 -13.49
CA TYR A 358 1.71 -5.33 -14.13
C TYR A 358 2.16 -6.41 -15.12
N ASN A 359 2.15 -7.69 -14.71
CA ASN A 359 2.45 -8.81 -15.61
C ASN A 359 1.51 -8.81 -16.84
N TYR A 360 0.21 -8.56 -16.65
CA TYR A 360 -0.73 -8.44 -17.76
C TYR A 360 -0.32 -7.33 -18.73
N TYR A 361 0.07 -6.14 -18.24
CA TYR A 361 0.55 -5.07 -19.10
C TYR A 361 1.86 -5.43 -19.83
N ARG A 362 2.79 -6.17 -19.20
CA ARG A 362 4.02 -6.60 -19.90
C ARG A 362 3.73 -7.43 -21.15
N VAL A 363 2.65 -8.21 -21.11
CA VAL A 363 2.27 -9.13 -22.18
C VAL A 363 1.36 -8.45 -23.20
N ASN A 364 0.45 -7.60 -22.73
CA ASN A 364 -0.66 -7.10 -23.55
C ASN A 364 -0.55 -5.62 -23.95
N ALA A 365 0.34 -4.83 -23.33
CA ALA A 365 0.51 -3.42 -23.70
C ALA A 365 1.12 -3.28 -25.10
N SER A 366 0.72 -2.23 -25.81
CA SER A 366 1.30 -1.86 -27.11
C SER A 366 1.98 -0.50 -27.03
N ILE A 367 3.13 -0.36 -27.70
CA ILE A 367 3.91 0.87 -27.67
C ILE A 367 4.19 1.34 -29.09
N ASP A 368 3.59 2.46 -29.47
CA ASP A 368 3.93 3.15 -30.70
C ASP A 368 5.04 4.17 -30.41
N LYS A 369 6.12 4.13 -31.21
CA LYS A 369 7.26 5.04 -31.12
C LYS A 369 7.39 5.84 -32.41
N GLU A 370 7.52 7.15 -32.28
CA GLU A 370 7.88 8.05 -33.37
C GLU A 370 9.14 8.84 -32.98
N VAL A 371 10.16 8.82 -33.84
CA VAL A 371 11.40 9.60 -33.64
C VAL A 371 11.54 10.61 -34.78
N ASN A 372 11.51 11.90 -34.45
CA ASN A 372 11.61 13.00 -35.40
C ASN A 372 12.72 13.95 -34.96
N GLY A 373 13.90 13.77 -35.54
CA GLY A 373 15.09 14.53 -35.22
C GLY A 373 15.45 14.45 -33.74
N LYS A 374 15.18 15.52 -32.99
CA LYS A 374 15.47 15.65 -31.55
C LYS A 374 14.30 15.30 -30.62
N THR A 375 13.30 14.58 -31.12
CA THR A 375 12.07 14.31 -30.36
C THR A 375 11.66 12.86 -30.51
N VAL A 376 11.39 12.20 -29.38
CA VAL A 376 10.69 10.92 -29.32
C VAL A 376 9.29 11.17 -28.81
N LYS A 377 8.29 10.61 -29.50
CA LYS A 377 6.93 10.49 -29.01
C LYS A 377 6.59 9.02 -28.80
N LEU A 378 6.03 8.74 -27.64
CA LEU A 378 5.55 7.43 -27.26
C LEU A 378 4.04 7.48 -27.08
N ARG A 379 3.36 6.46 -27.56
CA ARG A 379 1.96 6.19 -27.24
C ARG A 379 1.86 4.77 -26.70
N VAL A 380 1.68 4.64 -25.40
CA VAL A 380 1.60 3.36 -24.69
C VAL A 380 0.14 3.05 -24.39
N SER A 381 -0.39 1.98 -24.95
CA SER A 381 -1.75 1.50 -24.66
C SER A 381 -1.68 0.43 -23.57
N LEU A 382 -2.41 0.65 -22.48
CA LEU A 382 -2.52 -0.21 -21.31
C LEU A 382 -3.94 -0.83 -21.28
N PRO A 383 -4.18 -1.96 -21.96
CA PRO A 383 -5.48 -2.61 -21.96
C PRO A 383 -5.87 -3.07 -20.55
N SER A 384 -7.15 -3.00 -20.21
CA SER A 384 -7.63 -3.32 -18.86
C SER A 384 -8.71 -4.38 -18.89
N GLU A 385 -8.62 -5.35 -17.98
CA GLU A 385 -9.72 -6.26 -17.69
C GLU A 385 -10.60 -5.73 -16.56
N GLN A 386 -11.64 -6.49 -16.23
CA GLN A 386 -12.51 -6.20 -15.11
C GLN A 386 -11.70 -6.05 -13.81
N TYR A 387 -11.97 -4.97 -13.06
CA TYR A 387 -11.37 -4.66 -11.76
C TYR A 387 -9.85 -4.43 -11.79
N PHE A 388 -9.34 -3.82 -12.86
CA PHE A 388 -7.98 -3.28 -12.89
C PHE A 388 -7.93 -1.90 -12.21
N TYR A 389 -6.91 -1.68 -11.39
CA TYR A 389 -6.79 -0.49 -10.53
C TYR A 389 -5.38 0.10 -10.45
N TYR A 390 -4.39 -0.56 -11.04
CA TYR A 390 -3.00 -0.14 -11.06
C TYR A 390 -2.51 0.04 -12.49
N PRO A 391 -3.11 0.95 -13.32
CA PRO A 391 -2.64 1.25 -14.67
C PRO A 391 -1.32 2.03 -14.63
N SER A 392 -0.27 1.39 -14.12
CA SER A 392 1.06 1.95 -13.98
C SER A 392 2.13 0.95 -14.39
N ILE A 393 3.11 1.45 -15.15
CA ILE A 393 4.22 0.66 -15.68
C ILE A 393 5.55 1.39 -15.51
N THR A 394 6.63 0.63 -15.60
CA THR A 394 7.97 1.16 -15.87
C THR A 394 8.30 0.90 -17.33
N LEU A 395 8.99 1.83 -17.98
CA LEU A 395 9.41 1.72 -19.36
C LEU A 395 10.87 2.12 -19.49
N ASN A 396 11.70 1.23 -20.03
CA ASN A 396 13.10 1.51 -20.33
C ASN A 396 13.23 1.92 -21.79
N LEU A 397 13.98 2.98 -22.04
CA LEU A 397 14.34 3.45 -23.37
C LEU A 397 15.86 3.53 -23.47
N THR A 398 16.47 2.64 -24.26
CA THR A 398 17.90 2.75 -24.61
C THR A 398 18.10 3.68 -25.79
N GLY A 399 19.35 4.12 -26.02
CA GLY A 399 19.67 4.99 -27.15
C GLY A 399 19.20 6.45 -27.00
N ILE A 400 18.78 6.83 -25.79
CA ILE A 400 18.48 8.20 -25.38
C ILE A 400 19.47 8.59 -24.28
N ASN A 401 20.40 9.49 -24.61
CA ASN A 401 21.32 10.00 -23.59
C ASN A 401 20.55 10.89 -22.61
N TYR A 402 20.47 10.45 -21.34
CA TYR A 402 19.77 11.16 -20.28
C TYR A 402 20.23 12.61 -20.11
N GLU A 403 21.54 12.88 -20.20
CA GLU A 403 22.11 14.21 -20.03
C GLU A 403 21.77 15.18 -21.19
N GLU A 404 21.33 14.64 -22.33
CA GLU A 404 20.92 15.43 -23.48
C GLU A 404 19.43 15.77 -23.45
N ILE A 405 18.65 15.24 -22.50
CA ILE A 405 17.21 15.51 -22.39
C ILE A 405 17.00 16.94 -21.94
N SER A 406 16.28 17.71 -22.75
CA SER A 406 15.90 19.09 -22.45
C SER A 406 14.49 19.22 -21.89
N GLU A 407 13.60 18.28 -22.21
CA GLU A 407 12.22 18.29 -21.76
C GLU A 407 11.63 16.87 -21.79
N ILE A 408 10.86 16.51 -20.78
CA ILE A 408 9.92 15.39 -20.80
C ILE A 408 8.54 15.92 -20.46
N SER A 409 7.55 15.61 -21.27
CA SER A 409 6.16 15.99 -21.04
C SER A 409 5.22 14.83 -21.37
N SER A 410 4.00 14.89 -20.82
CA SER A 410 3.01 13.82 -20.95
C SER A 410 1.60 14.34 -21.17
N GLY A 411 0.77 13.51 -21.82
CA GLY A 411 -0.66 13.74 -22.02
C GLY A 411 -1.44 13.75 -20.70
N SER A 412 -2.71 14.13 -20.77
CA SER A 412 -3.58 14.27 -19.59
C SER A 412 -3.93 12.95 -18.89
N SER A 413 -3.86 11.82 -19.61
CA SER A 413 -4.07 10.47 -19.07
C SER A 413 -2.98 10.01 -18.11
N VAL A 414 -1.78 10.60 -18.20
CA VAL A 414 -0.68 10.36 -17.26
C VAL A 414 -0.85 11.32 -16.09
N THR A 415 -1.05 10.78 -14.89
CA THR A 415 -1.25 11.55 -13.65
C THR A 415 -0.01 11.49 -12.75
N GLY A 416 0.76 10.41 -12.83
CA GLY A 416 2.09 10.27 -12.24
C GLY A 416 3.17 10.03 -13.30
N LEU A 417 4.29 10.73 -13.18
CA LEU A 417 5.45 10.54 -14.03
C LEU A 417 6.72 10.82 -13.24
N SER A 418 7.60 9.83 -13.16
CA SER A 418 8.98 9.98 -12.69
C SER A 418 9.94 9.31 -13.66
N TYR A 419 11.19 9.73 -13.64
CA TYR A 419 12.19 9.22 -14.58
C TYR A 419 13.61 9.41 -14.06
N ALA A 420 14.51 8.53 -14.51
CA ALA A 420 15.91 8.52 -14.08
C ALA A 420 16.80 7.93 -15.19
N PRO A 421 18.12 8.21 -15.18
CA PRO A 421 19.05 7.48 -16.03
C PRO A 421 19.00 5.99 -15.69
N TYR A 422 18.96 5.14 -16.70
CA TYR A 422 18.99 3.68 -16.54
C TYR A 422 19.78 3.04 -17.67
N GLU A 423 20.85 2.32 -17.33
CA GLU A 423 21.82 1.77 -18.28
C GLU A 423 22.28 2.82 -19.32
N GLU A 424 22.23 2.50 -20.62
CA GLU A 424 22.57 3.41 -21.72
C GLU A 424 21.38 4.28 -22.16
N GLY A 425 20.49 4.61 -21.22
CA GLY A 425 19.18 5.15 -21.52
C GLY A 425 18.50 5.87 -20.36
N ILE A 426 17.17 5.83 -20.40
CA ILE A 426 16.26 6.41 -19.41
C ILE A 426 15.21 5.38 -19.02
N MET A 427 14.86 5.33 -17.74
CA MET A 427 13.64 4.69 -17.27
C MET A 427 12.55 5.73 -17.01
N LEU A 428 11.31 5.39 -17.34
CA LEU A 428 10.11 6.18 -17.07
C LEU A 428 9.17 5.34 -16.21
N ASN A 429 8.72 5.86 -15.07
CA ASN A 429 7.60 5.29 -14.34
C ASN A 429 6.34 6.10 -14.66
N ILE A 430 5.36 5.44 -15.26
CA ILE A 430 4.15 6.06 -15.78
C ILE A 430 2.98 5.55 -14.93
N ASP A 431 2.21 6.46 -14.35
CA ASP A 431 0.98 6.16 -13.62
C ASP A 431 -0.20 6.86 -14.28
N CYS A 432 -1.22 6.07 -14.65
CA CYS A 432 -2.43 6.53 -15.30
C CYS A 432 -3.67 6.41 -14.41
N ARG A 433 -3.51 6.24 -13.09
CA ARG A 433 -4.65 6.29 -12.15
C ARG A 433 -5.35 7.63 -12.28
N LYS A 434 -6.62 7.59 -12.67
CA LYS A 434 -7.36 8.77 -13.13
C LYS A 434 -7.53 9.83 -12.05
N PHE A 435 -7.73 9.39 -10.80
CA PHE A 435 -7.98 10.26 -9.65
C PHE A 435 -6.77 10.38 -8.72
N LEU A 436 -5.55 10.17 -9.23
CA LEU A 436 -4.34 10.23 -8.39
C LEU A 436 -4.12 11.64 -7.80
N VAL A 437 -4.56 12.69 -8.49
CA VAL A 437 -4.49 14.08 -8.01
C VAL A 437 -5.40 14.28 -6.81
N GLU A 438 -6.68 13.90 -6.92
CA GLU A 438 -7.67 13.98 -5.85
C GLU A 438 -7.27 13.12 -4.65
N HIS A 439 -6.58 12.00 -4.91
CA HIS A 439 -6.01 11.17 -3.87
C HIS A 439 -4.89 11.89 -3.11
N ALA A 440 -3.99 12.59 -3.82
CA ALA A 440 -2.97 13.41 -3.17
C ALA A 440 -3.59 14.60 -2.41
N GLU A 441 -4.62 15.23 -2.97
CA GLU A 441 -5.39 16.29 -2.31
C GLU A 441 -5.97 15.83 -0.97
N HIS A 442 -6.60 14.64 -0.94
CA HIS A 442 -7.11 14.07 0.30
C HIS A 442 -6.06 14.01 1.41
N PHE A 443 -4.84 13.54 1.11
CA PHE A 443 -3.80 13.44 2.13
C PHE A 443 -3.21 14.80 2.53
N VAL A 444 -3.19 15.76 1.61
CA VAL A 444 -2.85 17.15 1.94
C VAL A 444 -3.90 17.72 2.89
N ASP A 445 -5.18 17.56 2.60
CA ASP A 445 -6.28 18.05 3.43
C ASP A 445 -6.29 17.39 4.81
N LYS A 446 -6.09 16.06 4.87
CA LYS A 446 -5.91 15.30 6.12
C LYS A 446 -4.74 15.84 6.96
N TYR A 447 -3.63 16.23 6.33
CA TYR A 447 -2.53 16.88 7.02
C TYR A 447 -2.89 18.30 7.50
N LEU A 448 -3.62 19.09 6.70
CA LEU A 448 -4.03 20.44 7.10
C LEU A 448 -5.02 20.43 8.27
N GLU A 449 -5.91 19.45 8.32
CA GLU A 449 -6.86 19.23 9.41
C GLU A 449 -6.16 18.69 10.68
N SER A 450 -5.20 17.79 10.52
CA SER A 450 -4.41 17.21 11.62
C SER A 450 -2.91 17.19 11.28
N PRO A 451 -2.16 18.25 11.64
CA PRO A 451 -0.78 18.49 11.18
C PRO A 451 0.27 17.68 11.96
N THR A 452 0.09 16.37 12.05
CA THR A 452 1.08 15.45 12.60
C THR A 452 2.21 15.15 11.60
N GLU A 453 3.39 14.77 12.09
CA GLU A 453 4.49 14.34 11.20
C GLU A 453 4.13 13.09 10.39
N SER A 454 3.22 12.24 10.89
CA SER A 454 2.72 11.07 10.17
C SER A 454 1.88 11.50 8.96
N ASN A 455 0.89 12.38 9.15
CA ASN A 455 0.05 12.88 8.06
C ASN A 455 0.86 13.71 7.06
N LYS A 456 1.85 14.47 7.55
CA LYS A 456 2.79 15.20 6.69
C LYS A 456 3.56 14.25 5.77
N ARG A 457 4.11 13.15 6.30
CA ARG A 457 4.82 12.15 5.48
C ARG A 457 3.93 11.55 4.41
N ASP A 458 2.65 11.31 4.71
CA ASP A 458 1.69 10.80 3.73
C ASP A 458 1.38 11.84 2.66
N ALA A 459 1.09 13.09 3.04
CA ALA A 459 0.88 14.17 2.08
C ALA A 459 2.08 14.32 1.13
N VAL A 460 3.31 14.33 1.66
CA VAL A 460 4.53 14.36 0.83
C VAL A 460 4.60 13.14 -0.09
N TYR A 461 4.35 11.94 0.43
CA TYR A 461 4.41 10.69 -0.32
C TYR A 461 3.45 10.71 -1.52
N PHE A 462 2.17 11.04 -1.31
CA PHE A 462 1.18 11.04 -2.40
C PHE A 462 1.38 12.20 -3.38
N VAL A 463 1.77 13.40 -2.93
CA VAL A 463 2.08 14.51 -3.86
C VAL A 463 3.31 14.18 -4.73
N LYS A 464 4.31 13.47 -4.19
CA LYS A 464 5.48 13.02 -4.99
C LYS A 464 5.14 12.00 -6.06
N LYS A 465 4.04 11.26 -5.95
CA LYS A 465 3.57 10.35 -7.02
C LYS A 465 3.07 11.10 -8.25
N LEU A 466 2.68 12.37 -8.12
CA LEU A 466 2.15 13.16 -9.22
C LEU A 466 3.26 13.55 -10.21
N LYS A 467 2.89 13.63 -11.49
CA LYS A 467 3.72 14.26 -12.50
C LYS A 467 3.90 15.75 -12.22
N ASP A 468 4.97 16.32 -12.73
CA ASP A 468 5.19 17.76 -12.63
C ASP A 468 4.06 18.54 -13.32
N SER A 469 3.45 19.43 -12.55
CA SER A 469 2.29 20.22 -12.96
C SER A 469 2.07 21.38 -11.99
N PRO A 470 1.34 22.44 -12.40
CA PRO A 470 0.95 23.51 -11.49
C PRO A 470 0.19 23.01 -10.25
N VAL A 471 -0.61 21.94 -10.40
CA VAL A 471 -1.37 21.34 -9.29
C VAL A 471 -0.42 20.70 -8.28
N LYS A 472 0.57 19.91 -8.72
CA LYS A 472 1.60 19.35 -7.82
C LYS A 472 2.34 20.45 -7.06
N GLU A 473 2.70 21.54 -7.74
CA GLU A 473 3.34 22.69 -7.09
C GLU A 473 2.43 23.36 -6.05
N GLU A 474 1.14 23.52 -6.34
CA GLU A 474 0.17 24.10 -5.42
C GLU A 474 0.00 23.23 -4.17
N LEU A 475 -0.15 21.92 -4.33
CA LEU A 475 -0.23 20.97 -3.22
C LEU A 475 1.05 20.96 -2.40
N GLY A 476 2.22 20.97 -3.07
CA GLY A 476 3.51 21.07 -2.41
C GLY A 476 3.65 22.32 -1.54
N LYS A 477 3.17 23.48 -2.01
CA LYS A 477 3.19 24.75 -1.25
C LYS A 477 2.35 24.71 0.04
N LYS A 478 1.34 23.83 0.12
CA LYS A 478 0.53 23.62 1.33
C LYS A 478 1.27 22.81 2.40
N ILE A 479 2.37 22.12 2.05
CA ILE A 479 3.12 21.26 2.96
C ILE A 479 4.45 21.94 3.37
N PRO A 480 4.64 22.32 4.65
CA PRO A 480 5.88 22.93 5.12
C PRO A 480 7.12 22.07 4.89
N GLY A 481 8.10 22.59 4.15
CA GLY A 481 9.36 21.91 3.86
C GLY A 481 9.30 20.89 2.73
N TYR A 482 8.20 20.84 1.97
CA TYR A 482 8.15 20.13 0.69
C TYR A 482 9.16 20.74 -0.28
N LYS A 483 9.98 19.90 -0.88
CA LYS A 483 10.99 20.26 -1.87
C LYS A 483 10.84 19.37 -3.09
#